data_AF-A0A7J2T8Y6-F1
#
_entry.id   AF-A0A7J2T8Y6-F1
#
_cell.length_a   1.000
_cell.length_b   1.000
_cell.length_c   1.000
_cell.angle_alpha   90.00
_cell.angle_beta   90.00
_cell.angle_gamma   90.00
#
_symmetry.space_group_name_H-M   'P 1'
#
loop_
_entity.id
_entity.type
_entity.pdbx_description
1 polymer ?
#
loop_
_entity_poly.entity_id
_entity_poly.type
_entity_poly.pdbx_seq_one_letter_code
_entity_poly.pdbx_strand_id
1 'polypeptide(L)'
;QLTASNISKLYYSDKDDDELKNQKSKRVEVAVDALIALVDGALFGARRSRYQPQWDVKSLVVAVSKGPIEFIVSPGLTRDYINKTYSRAVSLCKAIQEESIDIYVFNGEGLEEPSTVQKTEEEAASAKVTYDNKIASHTEALVKAKSEILSIIKDLQ
;
A
#
# COMPACT_ATOMS: atom_id res chain seq x y z
N GLN A 1 -12.00 16.97 -8.67
CA GLN A 1 -11.08 16.13 -7.87
C GLN A 1 -10.77 14.90 -8.71
N LEU A 2 -9.57 14.83 -9.31
CA LEU A 2 -9.10 13.59 -9.92
C LEU A 2 -8.70 12.66 -8.78
N THR A 3 -9.62 11.81 -8.37
CA THR A 3 -9.38 10.70 -7.44
C THR A 3 -9.27 9.44 -8.27
N ALA A 4 -8.06 8.96 -8.52
CA ALA A 4 -7.86 7.68 -9.17
C ALA A 4 -8.08 6.60 -8.09
N SER A 5 -9.25 5.96 -8.14
CA SER A 5 -9.59 4.77 -7.34
C SER A 5 -9.77 5.01 -5.82
N ASN A 6 -10.71 5.88 -5.44
CA ASN A 6 -11.29 5.78 -4.09
C ASN A 6 -12.20 4.54 -4.03
N ILE A 7 -11.67 3.41 -3.55
CA ILE A 7 -12.38 2.13 -3.35
C ILE A 7 -13.68 2.30 -2.55
N SER A 8 -13.77 3.36 -1.74
CA SER A 8 -14.92 3.63 -0.89
C SER A 8 -16.00 4.51 -1.53
N LYS A 9 -15.76 5.11 -2.70
CA LYS A 9 -16.69 6.04 -3.35
C LYS A 9 -17.53 5.33 -4.40
N LEU A 10 -18.85 5.39 -4.25
CA LEU A 10 -19.81 4.85 -5.22
C LEU A 10 -20.45 6.02 -5.99
N TYR A 11 -20.61 5.85 -7.31
CA TYR A 11 -21.18 6.86 -8.20
C TYR A 11 -22.63 6.54 -8.61
N TYR A 12 -23.29 5.61 -7.91
CA TYR A 12 -24.53 4.99 -8.39
C TYR A 12 -25.83 5.73 -7.99
N SER A 13 -25.81 6.65 -7.01
CA SER A 13 -27.01 7.43 -6.66
C SER A 13 -26.67 8.83 -6.15
N ASP A 14 -27.45 9.82 -6.58
CA ASP A 14 -27.40 11.21 -6.06
C ASP A 14 -27.90 11.31 -4.61
N LYS A 15 -28.61 10.27 -4.14
CA LYS A 15 -29.06 10.17 -2.74
C LYS A 15 -28.12 9.26 -1.98
N ASP A 16 -27.68 9.74 -0.83
CA ASP A 16 -26.96 8.96 0.16
C ASP A 16 -27.88 7.88 0.74
N ASP A 17 -27.54 6.62 0.50
CA ASP A 17 -28.17 5.47 1.12
C ASP A 17 -27.42 5.11 2.41
N ASP A 18 -28.12 5.16 3.54
CA ASP A 18 -27.55 4.89 4.86
C ASP A 18 -27.03 3.45 4.99
N GLU A 19 -27.64 2.49 4.28
CA GLU A 19 -27.16 1.10 4.27
C GLU A 19 -25.81 0.99 3.56
N LEU A 20 -25.64 1.70 2.43
CA LEU A 20 -24.37 1.73 1.69
C LEU A 20 -23.25 2.36 2.53
N LYS A 21 -23.56 3.40 3.33
CA LYS A 21 -22.60 4.03 4.24
C LYS A 21 -22.13 3.06 5.32
N ASN A 22 -23.05 2.31 5.92
CA ASN A 22 -22.72 1.32 6.95
C ASN A 22 -21.85 0.17 6.41
N GLN A 23 -22.03 -0.22 5.15
CA GLN A 23 -21.25 -1.27 4.51
C GLN A 23 -19.86 -0.82 4.04
N LYS A 24 -19.54 0.48 4.11
CA LYS A 24 -18.31 1.07 3.55
C LYS A 24 -17.04 0.44 4.11
N SER A 25 -16.92 0.31 5.43
CA SER A 25 -15.74 -0.28 6.08
C SER A 25 -15.53 -1.73 5.64
N LYS A 26 -16.61 -2.51 5.58
CA LYS A 26 -16.55 -3.91 5.17
C LYS A 26 -16.14 -4.07 3.71
N ARG A 27 -16.57 -3.17 2.82
CA ARG A 27 -16.14 -3.17 1.41
C ARG A 27 -14.65 -2.93 1.25
N VAL A 28 -14.10 -1.98 2.01
CA VAL A 28 -12.67 -1.71 1.97
C VAL A 28 -11.88 -2.91 2.50
N GLU A 29 -12.33 -3.51 3.61
CA GLU A 29 -11.71 -4.73 4.15
C GLU A 29 -11.68 -5.87 3.11
N VAL A 30 -12.82 -6.15 2.49
CA VAL A 30 -12.95 -7.22 1.48
C VAL A 30 -12.14 -6.91 0.21
N ALA A 31 -12.05 -5.64 -0.19
CA ALA A 31 -11.22 -5.24 -1.32
C ALA A 31 -9.73 -5.46 -1.05
N VAL A 32 -9.25 -5.14 0.15
CA VAL A 32 -7.87 -5.41 0.55
C VAL A 32 -7.60 -6.91 0.65
N ASP A 33 -8.55 -7.69 1.17
CA ASP A 33 -8.45 -9.16 1.19
C ASP A 33 -8.36 -9.76 -0.21
N ALA A 34 -9.12 -9.22 -1.16
CA ALA A 34 -9.06 -9.63 -2.56
C ALA A 34 -7.68 -9.31 -3.17
N LEU A 35 -7.06 -8.18 -2.81
CA LEU A 35 -5.70 -7.85 -3.24
C LEU A 35 -4.66 -8.79 -2.65
N ILE A 36 -4.78 -9.16 -1.37
CA ILE A 36 -3.90 -10.15 -0.74
C ILE A 36 -4.02 -11.49 -1.47
N ALA A 37 -5.24 -11.96 -1.71
CA ALA A 37 -5.48 -13.22 -2.43
C ALA A 37 -4.95 -13.18 -3.87
N LEU A 38 -5.04 -12.02 -4.55
CA LEU A 38 -4.47 -11.83 -5.88
C LEU A 38 -2.94 -11.93 -5.85
N VAL A 39 -2.29 -11.29 -4.88
CA VAL A 39 -0.82 -11.24 -4.76
C VAL A 39 -0.23 -12.52 -4.15
N ASP A 40 -1.03 -13.35 -3.48
CA ASP A 40 -0.54 -14.63 -2.95
C ASP A 40 -0.77 -15.77 -3.95
N GLY A 41 -1.92 -15.79 -4.61
CA GLY A 41 -2.35 -16.90 -5.46
C GLY A 41 -2.30 -16.66 -6.97
N ALA A 42 -1.98 -15.43 -7.43
CA ALA A 42 -2.25 -14.97 -8.80
C ALA A 42 -3.62 -15.45 -9.28
N LEU A 43 -4.64 -15.20 -8.45
CA LEU A 43 -6.03 -15.53 -8.74
C LEU A 43 -6.55 -14.65 -9.90
N PHE A 44 -6.09 -14.95 -11.12
CA PHE A 44 -6.51 -14.33 -12.36
C PHE A 44 -7.75 -15.04 -12.92
N GLY A 45 -8.85 -14.29 -13.06
CA GLY A 45 -9.99 -14.68 -13.88
C GLY A 45 -10.90 -15.78 -13.33
N ALA A 46 -12.12 -15.84 -13.87
CA ALA A 46 -13.17 -16.76 -13.44
C ALA A 46 -12.99 -18.23 -13.89
N ARG A 47 -11.92 -18.55 -14.66
CA ARG A 47 -11.65 -19.91 -15.18
C ARG A 47 -10.30 -20.44 -14.68
N ARG A 48 -10.36 -21.17 -13.57
CA ARG A 48 -9.21 -21.70 -12.80
C ARG A 48 -8.37 -22.79 -13.48
N SER A 49 -8.85 -23.44 -14.55
CA SER A 49 -8.24 -24.74 -14.96
C SER A 49 -7.18 -24.68 -16.07
N ARG A 50 -6.93 -23.54 -16.73
CA ARG A 50 -6.02 -23.50 -17.90
C ARG A 50 -5.05 -22.34 -17.98
N TYR A 51 -5.08 -21.40 -17.02
CA TYR A 51 -4.34 -20.15 -17.11
C TYR A 51 -3.70 -19.72 -15.78
N GLN A 52 -3.39 -20.65 -14.88
CA GLN A 52 -2.66 -20.27 -13.67
C GLN A 52 -1.17 -20.35 -13.95
N PRO A 53 -0.49 -19.21 -14.22
CA PRO A 53 0.95 -19.21 -14.39
C PRO A 53 1.59 -19.67 -13.08
N GLN A 54 2.64 -20.48 -13.19
CA GLN A 54 3.54 -20.68 -12.07
C GLN A 54 4.24 -19.35 -11.85
N TRP A 55 4.06 -18.79 -10.66
CA TRP A 55 4.55 -17.47 -10.32
C TRP A 55 4.97 -17.48 -8.86
N ASP A 56 5.93 -16.61 -8.55
CA ASP A 56 6.50 -16.48 -7.22
C ASP A 56 6.82 -15.01 -6.99
N VAL A 57 6.44 -14.49 -5.82
CA VAL A 57 6.69 -13.09 -5.49
C VAL A 57 8.15 -12.97 -5.07
N LYS A 58 8.93 -12.26 -5.87
CA LYS A 58 10.37 -12.08 -5.62
C LYS A 58 10.67 -10.84 -4.79
N SER A 59 10.04 -9.73 -5.10
CA SER A 59 10.10 -8.51 -4.30
C SER A 59 8.78 -7.74 -4.40
N LEU A 60 8.47 -6.97 -3.36
CA LEU A 60 7.21 -6.23 -3.25
C LEU A 60 7.40 -5.00 -2.36
N VAL A 61 6.81 -3.88 -2.77
CA VAL A 61 6.71 -2.66 -1.95
C VAL A 61 5.26 -2.26 -1.87
N VAL A 62 4.79 -2.03 -0.66
CA VAL A 62 3.43 -1.54 -0.37
C VAL A 62 3.56 -0.21 0.36
N ALA A 63 2.82 0.79 -0.09
CA ALA A 63 2.77 2.08 0.58
C ALA A 63 1.33 2.37 1.00
N VAL A 64 1.16 2.83 2.22
CA VAL A 64 -0.09 3.35 2.77
C VAL A 64 0.12 4.84 3.02
N SER A 65 -0.53 5.69 2.23
CA SER A 65 -0.49 7.14 2.45
C SER A 65 -1.72 7.60 3.23
N LYS A 66 -1.49 8.51 4.18
CA LYS A 66 -2.51 9.24 4.93
C LYS A 66 -2.28 10.71 4.65
N GLY A 67 -3.15 11.30 3.85
CA GLY A 67 -3.04 12.70 3.46
C GLY A 67 -3.94 13.06 2.28
N PRO A 68 -3.92 14.32 1.86
CA PRO A 68 -4.76 14.82 0.76
C PRO A 68 -4.35 14.30 -0.62
N ILE A 69 -3.13 13.74 -0.77
CA ILE A 69 -2.56 13.39 -2.07
C ILE A 69 -2.30 11.89 -2.18
N GLU A 70 -2.49 11.36 -3.39
CA GLU A 70 -2.23 9.94 -3.68
C GLU A 70 -0.72 9.71 -3.86
N PHE A 71 -0.16 8.72 -3.16
CA PHE A 71 1.23 8.30 -3.36
C PHE A 71 1.30 7.01 -4.19
N ILE A 72 2.02 7.06 -5.30
CA ILE A 72 2.25 5.91 -6.18
C ILE A 72 3.70 5.46 -6.05
N VAL A 73 3.89 4.19 -5.70
CA VAL A 73 5.21 3.55 -5.59
C VAL A 73 5.95 3.53 -6.93
N SER A 74 7.28 3.49 -6.87
CA SER A 74 8.07 3.41 -8.11
C SER A 74 7.93 2.02 -8.74
N PRO A 75 7.83 1.92 -10.08
CA PRO A 75 7.74 0.64 -10.76
C PRO A 75 8.93 -0.28 -10.46
N GLY A 76 8.68 -1.57 -10.27
CA GLY A 76 9.70 -2.61 -10.05
C GLY A 76 10.55 -2.97 -11.28
N LEU A 77 10.77 -2.02 -12.19
CA LEU A 77 11.55 -2.20 -13.43
C LEU A 77 13.06 -2.13 -13.18
N THR A 78 13.48 -1.41 -12.14
CA THR A 78 14.89 -1.14 -11.82
C THR A 78 15.23 -1.64 -10.43
N ARG A 79 16.47 -2.10 -10.19
CA ARG A 79 16.88 -2.68 -8.90
C ARG A 79 16.82 -1.71 -7.72
N ASP A 80 16.80 -0.41 -8.01
CA ASP A 80 16.75 0.71 -7.06
C ASP A 80 15.33 1.22 -6.79
N TYR A 81 14.28 0.54 -7.27
CA TYR A 81 12.90 1.02 -7.14
C TYR A 81 12.46 1.20 -5.68
N ILE A 82 12.96 0.37 -4.77
CA ILE A 82 12.69 0.46 -3.33
C ILE A 82 13.26 1.77 -2.78
N ASN A 83 14.55 2.02 -3.04
CA ASN A 83 15.23 3.25 -2.64
C ASN A 83 14.62 4.50 -3.28
N LYS A 84 14.27 4.45 -4.58
CA LYS A 84 13.55 5.53 -5.27
C LYS A 84 12.19 5.81 -4.64
N THR A 85 11.45 4.76 -4.26
CA THR A 85 10.15 4.91 -3.60
C THR A 85 10.30 5.61 -2.25
N TYR A 86 11.25 5.18 -1.43
CA TYR A 86 11.54 5.83 -0.15
C TYR A 86 11.96 7.31 -0.34
N SER A 87 12.90 7.58 -1.25
CA SER A 87 13.37 8.95 -1.54
C SER A 87 12.24 9.88 -2.00
N ARG A 88 11.31 9.35 -2.81
CA ARG A 88 10.12 10.09 -3.27
C ARG A 88 9.13 10.32 -2.14
N ALA A 89 8.90 9.34 -1.25
CA ALA A 89 8.03 9.50 -0.10
C ALA A 89 8.54 10.60 0.84
N VAL A 90 9.84 10.57 1.17
CA VAL A 90 10.50 11.60 1.97
C VAL A 90 10.37 12.99 1.32
N SER A 91 10.61 13.07 0.01
CA SER A 91 10.47 14.35 -0.72
C SER A 91 9.03 14.86 -0.71
N LEU A 92 8.03 13.97 -0.81
CA LEU A 92 6.62 14.34 -0.79
C LEU A 92 6.18 14.84 0.60
N CYS A 93 6.54 14.13 1.67
CA CYS A 93 6.24 14.55 3.04
C CYS A 93 6.95 15.85 3.44
N LYS A 94 8.15 16.13 2.88
CA LYS A 94 8.82 17.43 3.04
C LYS A 94 8.08 18.55 2.32
N ALA A 95 7.51 18.27 1.14
CA ALA A 95 6.74 19.25 0.38
C ALA A 95 5.35 19.50 0.99
N ILE A 96 4.73 18.47 1.57
CA ILE A 96 3.37 18.51 2.14
C ILE A 96 3.43 17.96 3.57
N GLN A 97 3.44 18.86 4.55
CA GLN A 97 3.62 18.51 5.98
C GLN A 97 2.46 17.69 6.59
N GLU A 98 1.31 17.68 5.93
CA GLU A 98 0.13 16.92 6.34
C GLU A 98 0.16 15.46 5.87
N GLU A 99 1.07 15.09 4.97
CA GLU A 99 1.17 13.75 4.40
C GLU A 99 2.01 12.83 5.30
N SER A 100 1.51 11.64 5.59
CA SER A 100 2.26 10.54 6.20
C SER A 100 2.21 9.30 5.34
N ILE A 101 3.34 8.61 5.16
CA ILE A 101 3.44 7.45 4.26
C ILE A 101 4.13 6.31 4.99
N ASP A 102 3.43 5.20 5.18
CA ASP A 102 3.98 3.97 5.74
C ASP A 102 4.35 3.02 4.59
N ILE A 103 5.60 2.55 4.58
CA ILE A 103 6.16 1.70 3.52
C ILE A 103 6.54 0.35 4.12
N TYR A 104 5.99 -0.72 3.54
CA TYR A 104 6.29 -2.11 3.87
C TYR A 104 6.98 -2.77 2.69
N VAL A 105 8.12 -3.41 2.95
CA VAL A 105 8.97 -4.00 1.90
C VAL A 105 9.20 -5.47 2.17
N PHE A 106 9.03 -6.29 1.13
CA PHE A 106 9.52 -7.65 1.05
C PHE A 106 10.59 -7.73 -0.04
N ASN A 107 11.81 -8.11 0.33
CA ASN A 107 12.97 -8.16 -0.57
C ASN A 107 13.57 -9.58 -0.60
N GLY A 108 13.04 -10.45 -1.47
CA GLY A 108 13.60 -11.78 -1.73
C GLY A 108 14.69 -11.80 -2.80
N GLU A 109 15.03 -10.66 -3.41
CA GLU A 109 15.96 -10.54 -4.56
C GLU A 109 17.31 -9.91 -4.21
N GLY A 110 17.50 -9.45 -2.97
CA GLY A 110 18.69 -8.71 -2.56
C GLY A 110 18.83 -7.38 -3.30
N LEU A 111 17.73 -6.64 -3.39
CA LEU A 111 17.67 -5.32 -4.03
C LEU A 111 18.29 -4.21 -3.19
N GLU A 112 18.55 -3.07 -3.83
CA GLU A 112 19.09 -1.88 -3.17
C GLU A 112 18.03 -1.25 -2.27
N GLU A 113 18.21 -1.43 -0.97
CA GLU A 113 17.42 -0.76 0.05
C GLU A 113 18.02 0.62 0.37
N PRO A 114 17.20 1.59 0.78
CA PRO A 114 17.72 2.84 1.32
C PRO A 114 18.67 2.50 2.48
N SER A 115 19.83 3.17 2.55
CA SER A 115 20.92 2.97 3.53
C SER A 115 20.56 3.34 4.99
N THR A 116 19.27 3.28 5.29
CA THR A 116 18.52 3.63 6.50
C THR A 116 18.62 2.56 7.60
N VAL A 117 19.72 1.82 7.70
CA VAL A 117 20.06 1.10 8.94
C VAL A 117 21.01 1.93 9.82
N GLN A 118 21.58 3.04 9.32
CA GLN A 118 22.59 3.80 10.06
C GLN A 118 22.45 5.33 10.10
N LYS A 119 21.41 5.94 9.50
CA LYS A 119 21.22 7.42 9.54
C LYS A 119 19.81 7.89 9.89
N THR A 120 18.91 7.00 10.25
CA THR A 120 17.47 7.29 10.17
C THR A 120 16.81 7.20 11.53
N GLU A 121 17.04 8.23 12.32
CA GLU A 121 16.03 8.71 13.27
C GLU A 121 15.76 10.20 13.03
N GLU A 122 16.72 10.98 12.54
CA GLU A 122 16.59 12.45 12.47
C GLU A 122 15.89 12.98 11.20
N GLU A 123 16.10 12.39 10.01
CA GLU A 123 15.46 12.90 8.78
C GLU A 123 14.05 12.33 8.55
N ALA A 124 13.79 11.07 8.96
CA ALA A 124 12.46 10.45 8.93
C ALA A 124 11.57 10.87 10.12
N ALA A 125 12.11 11.50 11.16
CA ALA A 125 11.29 12.15 12.18
C ALA A 125 10.74 13.51 11.71
N SER A 126 11.40 14.17 10.75
CA SER A 126 10.94 15.45 10.17
C SER A 126 9.87 15.28 9.08
N ALA A 127 9.84 14.10 8.44
CA ALA A 127 8.89 13.71 7.41
C ALA A 127 8.24 12.41 7.89
N LYS A 128 6.94 12.40 8.23
CA LYS A 128 6.17 11.27 8.80
C LYS A 128 6.16 10.02 7.89
N VAL A 129 7.31 9.40 7.67
CA VAL A 129 7.52 8.27 6.77
C VAL A 129 8.06 7.11 7.59
N THR A 130 7.25 6.05 7.70
CA THR A 130 7.66 4.80 8.36
C THR A 130 8.16 3.82 7.31
N TYR A 131 9.28 3.15 7.57
CA TYR A 131 9.84 2.13 6.68
C TYR A 131 10.11 0.84 7.46
N ASP A 132 9.45 -0.25 7.07
CA ASP A 132 9.64 -1.57 7.64
C ASP A 132 10.22 -2.53 6.58
N ASN A 133 11.47 -2.97 6.81
CA ASN A 133 12.15 -3.99 6.01
C ASN A 133 12.28 -5.35 6.72
N LYS A 134 11.78 -5.50 7.95
CA LYS A 134 11.87 -6.75 8.72
C LYS A 134 10.66 -7.63 8.44
N ILE A 135 10.47 -7.98 7.17
CA ILE A 135 9.33 -8.78 6.74
C ILE A 135 9.84 -10.01 6.00
N ALA A 136 9.45 -11.19 6.49
CA ALA A 136 9.96 -12.46 5.98
C ALA A 136 9.16 -12.98 4.77
N SER A 137 7.94 -12.49 4.55
CA SER A 137 7.04 -12.93 3.49
C SER A 137 6.25 -11.77 2.89
N HIS A 138 5.98 -11.83 1.59
CA HIS A 138 5.12 -10.87 0.89
C HIS A 138 3.73 -10.76 1.52
N THR A 139 3.18 -11.86 2.03
CA THR A 139 1.87 -11.89 2.70
C THR A 139 1.88 -11.08 3.99
N GLU A 140 2.96 -11.16 4.77
CA GLU A 140 3.11 -10.40 6.01
C GLU A 140 3.17 -8.89 5.75
N ALA A 141 3.85 -8.46 4.67
CA ALA A 141 3.88 -7.05 4.27
C ALA A 141 2.47 -6.51 3.98
N LEU A 142 1.65 -7.31 3.29
CA LEU A 142 0.28 -6.92 2.95
C LEU A 142 -0.65 -6.95 4.17
N VAL A 143 -0.45 -7.89 5.10
CA VAL A 143 -1.24 -7.96 6.35
C VAL A 143 -0.96 -6.75 7.24
N LYS A 144 0.30 -6.32 7.37
CA LYS A 144 0.66 -5.08 8.09
C LYS A 144 0.01 -3.85 7.46
N ALA A 145 0.08 -3.74 6.13
CA ALA A 145 -0.62 -2.67 5.40
C ALA A 145 -2.14 -2.70 5.62
N LYS A 146 -2.77 -3.89 5.62
CA LYS A 146 -4.19 -4.06 5.93
C LYS A 146 -4.52 -3.55 7.34
N SER A 147 -3.71 -3.89 8.35
CA SER A 147 -3.98 -3.44 9.72
C SER A 147 -3.92 -1.92 9.87
N GLU A 148 -2.99 -1.24 9.19
CA GLU A 148 -2.95 0.23 9.16
C GLU A 148 -4.15 0.83 8.43
N ILE A 149 -4.56 0.26 7.30
CA ILE A 149 -5.76 0.74 6.59
C ILE A 149 -6.99 0.65 7.49
N LEU A 150 -7.12 -0.46 8.24
CA LEU A 150 -8.24 -0.65 9.16
C LEU A 150 -8.19 0.28 10.38
N SER A 151 -7.01 0.65 10.89
CA SER A 151 -6.91 1.65 11.97
C SER A 151 -7.36 3.03 11.47
N ILE A 152 -6.89 3.44 10.29
CA ILE A 152 -7.29 4.71 9.67
C ILE A 152 -8.80 4.78 9.44
N ILE A 153 -9.42 3.68 8.98
CA ILE A 153 -10.86 3.64 8.74
C ILE A 153 -11.64 3.77 10.06
N LYS A 154 -11.18 3.13 11.14
CA LYS A 154 -11.82 3.25 12.46
C LYS A 154 -11.72 4.67 13.01
N ASP A 155 -10.61 5.36 12.80
CA ASP A 155 -10.42 6.74 13.24
C ASP A 155 -11.30 7.74 12.46
N LEU A 156 -11.79 7.35 11.27
CA LEU A 156 -12.65 8.16 10.41
C LEU A 156 -14.16 7.92 10.61
N GLN A 157 -14.55 6.88 11.35
CA GLN A 157 -15.95 6.52 11.64
C GLN A 157 -16.44 7.16 12.93
#